data_AF-A0A5N5EP95-F1
#
_entry.id   AF-A0A5N5EP95-F1
#
_cell.length_a   1.000
_cell.length_b   1.000
_cell.length_c   1.000
_cell.angle_alpha   90.00
_cell.angle_beta   90.00
_cell.angle_gamma   90.00
#
_symmetry.space_group_name_H-M   'P 1'
#
loop_
_entity.id
_entity.type
_entity.pdbx_description
1 polymer ?
#
loop_
_entity_poly.entity_id
_entity_poly.type
_entity_poly.pdbx_seq_one_letter_code
_entity_poly.pdbx_strand_id
1 'polypeptide(L)'
;MMTVKRKNVLVLSGAAALVAAGLGTAAVYDRATDHVESSGSQLALTYEADFSDDANLAGGADNLFYGKVTVVKGQKDLGIGLETQYAVEVQRVFKGTVSGVIVVNQQGGRDADGNVVDIPEDDTLLQAGSRYLFATKYNPDRKFHTVIPVHGDQPIPNGEAPAPGIPDANGDGQATMSDRWVAAVQNQNDLSTAPPAPDVTEEPDEDPTPEPSPTAP
;
A
#
# COMPACT_ATOMS: atom_id res chain seq x y z
N MET A 1 5.96 -32.43 -62.54
CA MET A 1 6.20 -31.00 -62.26
C MET A 1 5.63 -30.70 -60.88
N MET A 2 6.49 -30.35 -59.92
CA MET A 2 6.17 -30.00 -58.53
C MET A 2 5.13 -28.88 -58.45
N THR A 3 4.24 -28.90 -57.46
CA THR A 3 4.27 -27.97 -56.30
C THR A 3 3.03 -28.17 -55.43
N VAL A 4 3.27 -28.42 -54.14
CA VAL A 4 2.28 -28.44 -53.06
C VAL A 4 1.89 -27.01 -52.68
N LYS A 5 0.62 -26.77 -52.34
CA LYS A 5 0.22 -25.70 -51.43
C LYS A 5 -0.95 -26.16 -50.55
N ARG A 6 -0.68 -26.31 -49.25
CA ARG A 6 -1.70 -26.42 -48.20
C ARG A 6 -2.14 -25.01 -47.78
N LYS A 7 -3.43 -24.82 -47.56
CA LYS A 7 -3.98 -23.78 -46.68
C LYS A 7 -5.19 -24.35 -45.92
N ASN A 8 -5.11 -24.27 -44.60
CA ASN A 8 -6.19 -24.50 -43.64
C ASN A 8 -7.30 -23.47 -43.85
N VAL A 9 -8.55 -23.78 -43.45
CA VAL A 9 -9.46 -22.86 -42.75
C VAL A 9 -10.78 -23.55 -42.33
N LEU A 10 -11.13 -23.28 -41.06
CA LEU A 10 -12.43 -23.31 -40.36
C LEU A 10 -13.36 -24.54 -40.42
N VAL A 11 -13.61 -25.12 -39.23
CA VAL A 11 -14.94 -25.57 -38.84
C VAL A 11 -15.43 -24.67 -37.71
N LEU A 12 -16.44 -23.87 -38.04
CA LEU A 12 -17.25 -23.08 -37.13
C LEU A 12 -18.45 -23.94 -36.71
N SER A 13 -18.92 -23.73 -35.48
CA SER A 13 -20.30 -23.93 -34.99
C SER A 13 -20.53 -25.09 -34.03
N GLY A 14 -20.97 -24.72 -32.82
CA GLY A 14 -21.50 -25.61 -31.80
C GLY A 14 -21.92 -24.83 -30.56
N ALA A 15 -22.88 -23.91 -30.72
CA ALA A 15 -23.45 -23.11 -29.65
C ALA A 15 -24.32 -23.94 -28.70
N ALA A 16 -24.28 -23.62 -27.41
CA ALA A 16 -25.37 -23.92 -26.48
C ALA A 16 -25.58 -22.72 -25.56
N ALA A 17 -26.60 -21.94 -25.90
CA ALA A 17 -27.19 -20.91 -25.04
C ALA A 17 -28.14 -21.57 -24.04
N LEU A 18 -28.09 -21.15 -22.78
CA LEU A 18 -29.20 -21.30 -21.84
C LEU A 18 -29.65 -19.91 -21.42
N VAL A 19 -30.82 -19.54 -21.95
CA VAL A 19 -31.63 -18.39 -21.56
C VAL A 19 -32.52 -18.83 -20.41
N ALA A 20 -32.42 -18.17 -19.26
CA ALA A 20 -33.49 -18.13 -18.28
C ALA A 20 -33.94 -16.67 -18.16
N ALA A 21 -35.08 -16.38 -18.79
CA ALA A 21 -35.77 -15.10 -18.69
C ALA A 21 -36.72 -15.12 -17.48
N GLY A 22 -36.72 -14.03 -16.71
CA GLY A 22 -37.68 -13.77 -15.65
C GLY A 22 -37.64 -12.31 -15.21
N LEU A 23 -38.26 -11.44 -16.03
CA LEU A 23 -39.07 -10.24 -15.70
C LEU A 23 -38.89 -9.67 -14.26
N GLY A 24 -38.45 -8.44 -13.97
CA GLY A 24 -38.55 -7.18 -14.69
C GLY A 24 -39.54 -6.24 -13.98
N THR A 25 -39.05 -5.33 -13.13
CA THR A 25 -39.65 -3.98 -12.90
C THR A 25 -38.57 -3.01 -12.43
N ALA A 26 -38.38 -1.94 -13.21
CA ALA A 26 -37.68 -0.74 -12.80
C ALA A 26 -38.46 -0.04 -11.68
N ALA A 27 -37.79 0.29 -10.58
CA ALA A 27 -38.28 1.26 -9.61
C ALA A 27 -37.09 2.10 -9.13
N VAL A 28 -37.03 3.30 -9.69
CA VAL A 28 -36.66 4.59 -9.09
C VAL A 28 -35.49 4.58 -8.10
N TYR A 29 -34.42 5.27 -8.50
CA TYR A 29 -33.42 5.83 -7.62
C TYR A 29 -34.10 6.58 -6.48
N ASP A 30 -33.93 6.10 -5.24
CA ASP A 30 -34.01 6.99 -4.09
C ASP A 30 -32.61 7.12 -3.50
N ARG A 31 -32.12 8.36 -3.55
CA ARG A 31 -30.84 8.79 -3.00
C ARG A 31 -31.08 9.06 -1.52
N ALA A 32 -31.10 7.99 -0.72
CA ALA A 32 -30.83 8.12 0.71
C ALA A 32 -29.31 8.20 0.86
N THR A 33 -28.78 9.42 0.90
CA THR A 33 -27.49 9.69 1.55
C THR A 33 -27.68 9.44 3.03
N ASP A 34 -27.66 8.17 3.43
CA ASP A 34 -27.27 7.85 4.78
C ASP A 34 -25.81 8.29 4.89
N HIS A 35 -25.61 9.40 5.57
CA HIS A 35 -24.36 9.70 6.25
C HIS A 35 -24.13 8.55 7.24
N VAL A 36 -23.63 7.43 6.73
CA VAL A 36 -22.80 6.57 7.54
C VAL A 36 -21.63 7.47 7.89
N GLU A 37 -21.69 8.04 9.09
CA GLU A 37 -20.49 8.40 9.80
C GLU A 37 -19.62 7.16 9.74
N SER A 38 -18.72 7.18 8.77
CA SER A 38 -17.57 6.34 8.77
C SER A 38 -16.80 6.82 9.99
N SER A 39 -17.10 6.21 11.15
CA SER A 39 -16.09 5.84 12.12
C SER A 39 -15.13 4.83 11.46
N GLY A 40 -14.64 5.16 10.26
CA GLY A 40 -13.33 4.75 9.87
C GLY A 40 -12.50 5.39 10.95
N SER A 41 -11.84 4.56 11.74
CA SER A 41 -10.54 4.97 12.23
C SER A 41 -9.85 5.59 11.02
N GLN A 42 -9.86 6.92 10.96
CA GLN A 42 -8.77 7.65 10.37
C GLN A 42 -7.58 6.91 10.96
N LEU A 43 -6.85 6.18 10.12
CA LEU A 43 -5.44 5.98 10.35
C LEU A 43 -4.84 7.39 10.24
N ALA A 44 -5.20 8.25 11.20
CA ALA A 44 -4.40 9.33 11.69
C ALA A 44 -3.21 8.59 12.30
N LEU A 45 -2.33 8.13 11.41
CA LEU A 45 -0.94 7.89 11.75
C LEU A 45 -0.44 9.29 12.04
N THR A 46 -0.73 9.79 13.24
CA THR A 46 -0.04 10.94 13.80
C THR A 46 1.38 10.43 14.02
N TYR A 47 2.21 10.62 12.99
CA TYR A 47 3.62 10.23 12.94
C TYR A 47 4.41 11.10 13.92
N GLU A 48 4.18 10.94 15.23
CA GLU A 48 5.03 11.57 16.24
C GLU A 48 6.35 10.80 16.44
N ALA A 49 6.46 9.60 15.86
CA ALA A 49 7.68 8.79 15.88
C ALA A 49 8.49 8.96 14.58
N ASP A 50 9.80 9.14 14.74
CA ASP A 50 10.76 9.12 13.64
C ASP A 50 10.95 7.68 13.15
N PHE A 51 10.35 7.35 12.01
CA PHE A 51 10.43 6.02 11.41
C PHE A 51 11.69 5.76 10.58
N SER A 52 12.60 6.74 10.51
CA SER A 52 13.97 6.47 10.05
C SER A 52 14.77 5.66 11.08
N ASP A 53 14.34 5.66 12.35
CA ASP A 53 14.86 4.79 13.41
C ASP A 53 14.22 3.39 13.36
N ASP A 54 15.07 2.36 13.38
CA ASP A 54 14.64 0.98 13.23
C ASP A 54 13.75 0.49 14.38
N ALA A 55 14.01 0.93 15.61
CA ALA A 55 13.24 0.50 16.78
C ALA A 55 11.84 1.13 16.77
N ASN A 56 11.73 2.38 16.33
CA ASN A 56 10.45 3.03 16.06
C ASN A 56 9.72 2.33 14.91
N LEU A 57 10.38 2.06 13.78
CA LEU A 57 9.73 1.41 12.63
C LEU A 57 9.24 -0.01 12.99
N ALA A 58 10.05 -0.78 13.69
CA ALA A 58 9.67 -2.11 14.19
C ALA A 58 8.50 -2.02 15.18
N GLY A 59 8.52 -1.04 16.09
CA GLY A 59 7.45 -0.79 17.06
C GLY A 59 6.14 -0.39 16.39
N GLY A 60 6.22 0.49 15.40
CA GLY A 60 5.11 0.99 14.60
C GLY A 60 4.51 -0.07 13.66
N ALA A 61 5.26 -1.05 13.19
CA ALA A 61 4.74 -2.06 12.26
C ALA A 61 3.94 -3.17 12.96
N ASP A 62 2.83 -3.61 12.37
CA ASP A 62 2.15 -4.84 12.80
C ASP A 62 2.86 -6.08 12.22
N ASN A 63 3.35 -5.94 10.97
CA ASN A 63 4.15 -6.98 10.31
C ASN A 63 5.43 -6.35 9.75
N LEU A 64 6.55 -7.04 9.98
CA LEU A 64 7.86 -6.71 9.46
C LEU A 64 8.43 -7.94 8.75
N PHE A 65 8.62 -7.85 7.44
CA PHE A 65 8.99 -9.01 6.63
C PHE A 65 9.80 -8.64 5.39
N TYR A 66 10.62 -9.56 4.92
CA TYR A 66 11.30 -9.46 3.64
C TYR A 66 10.50 -10.20 2.58
N GLY A 67 10.30 -9.55 1.43
CA GLY A 67 9.50 -10.13 0.35
C GLY A 67 9.87 -9.60 -1.03
N LYS A 68 9.37 -10.30 -2.05
CA LYS A 68 9.51 -9.93 -3.46
C LYS A 68 8.17 -9.47 -4.00
N VAL A 69 8.15 -8.29 -4.61
CA VAL A 69 6.97 -7.83 -5.37
C VAL A 69 6.87 -8.67 -6.64
N THR A 70 5.77 -9.39 -6.79
CA THR A 70 5.56 -10.28 -7.95
C THR A 70 4.78 -9.59 -9.05
N VAL A 71 3.78 -8.78 -8.71
CA VAL A 71 2.90 -8.12 -9.67
C VAL A 71 2.18 -6.91 -9.07
N VAL A 72 1.90 -5.90 -9.90
CA VAL A 72 0.97 -4.80 -9.57
C VAL A 72 -0.46 -5.32 -9.75
N LYS A 73 -1.28 -5.27 -8.70
CA LYS A 73 -2.66 -5.76 -8.70
C LYS A 73 -3.65 -4.74 -9.24
N GLY A 74 -3.35 -3.46 -9.05
CA GLY A 74 -4.19 -2.35 -9.48
C GLY A 74 -4.00 -1.14 -8.57
N GLN A 75 -4.74 -0.07 -8.86
CA GLN A 75 -4.77 1.15 -8.06
C GLN A 75 -6.21 1.58 -7.82
N LYS A 76 -6.48 2.19 -6.68
CA LYS A 76 -7.81 2.67 -6.31
C LYS A 76 -7.69 3.89 -5.40
N ASP A 77 -8.56 4.86 -5.60
CA ASP A 77 -8.76 5.95 -4.66
C ASP A 77 -9.60 5.45 -3.46
N LEU A 78 -9.04 5.57 -2.25
CA LEU A 78 -9.69 5.15 -1.01
C LEU A 78 -10.31 6.31 -0.21
N GLY A 79 -10.41 7.50 -0.81
CA GLY A 79 -10.98 8.71 -0.22
C GLY A 79 -9.95 9.66 0.39
N ILE A 80 -8.67 9.28 0.37
CA ILE A 80 -7.53 10.07 0.85
C ILE A 80 -6.44 10.25 -0.21
N GLY A 81 -6.71 9.84 -1.45
CA GLY A 81 -5.75 9.80 -2.54
C GLY A 81 -5.67 8.44 -3.21
N LEU A 82 -4.93 8.38 -4.32
CA LEU A 82 -4.69 7.16 -5.06
C LEU A 82 -3.78 6.22 -4.26
N GLU A 83 -4.12 4.93 -4.22
CA GLU A 83 -3.31 3.89 -3.58
C GLU A 83 -3.10 2.72 -4.55
N THR A 84 -1.89 2.14 -4.54
CA THR A 84 -1.51 1.03 -5.41
C THR A 84 -1.34 -0.26 -4.62
N GLN A 85 -1.92 -1.34 -5.13
CA GLN A 85 -1.85 -2.67 -4.54
C GLN A 85 -0.89 -3.57 -5.30
N TYR A 86 -0.16 -4.39 -4.55
CA TYR A 86 0.88 -5.28 -5.02
C TYR A 86 0.69 -6.68 -4.44
N ALA A 87 0.98 -7.71 -5.24
CA ALA A 87 1.11 -9.05 -4.71
C ALA A 87 2.58 -9.29 -4.34
N VAL A 88 2.82 -9.60 -3.07
CA VAL A 88 4.16 -9.77 -2.52
C VAL A 88 4.33 -11.19 -2.01
N GLU A 89 5.33 -11.89 -2.52
CA GLU A 89 5.77 -13.18 -2.00
C GLU A 89 6.62 -12.94 -0.74
N VAL A 90 6.12 -13.37 0.42
CA VAL A 90 6.82 -13.29 1.70
C VAL A 90 7.91 -14.35 1.72
N GLN A 91 9.15 -13.92 1.88
CA GLN A 91 10.34 -14.79 1.86
C GLN A 91 10.91 -14.99 3.28
N ARG A 92 10.74 -14.01 4.17
CA ARG A 92 11.10 -14.14 5.59
C ARG A 92 10.27 -13.17 6.44
N VAL A 93 9.90 -13.60 7.65
CA VAL A 93 9.18 -12.77 8.63
C VAL A 93 10.10 -12.45 9.80
N PHE A 94 10.12 -11.21 10.24
CA PHE A 94 10.81 -10.73 11.44
C PHE A 94 9.82 -10.41 12.57
N LYS A 95 8.64 -9.88 12.23
CA LYS A 95 7.52 -9.61 13.14
C LYS A 95 6.19 -9.90 12.44
N GLY A 96 5.21 -10.41 13.19
CA GLY A 96 3.88 -10.72 12.67
C GLY A 96 3.74 -12.16 12.19
N THR A 97 2.70 -12.45 11.41
CA THR A 97 2.30 -13.82 11.04
C THR A 97 2.01 -14.03 9.55
N VAL A 98 2.34 -13.04 8.72
CA VAL A 98 2.15 -13.12 7.26
C VAL A 98 2.95 -14.26 6.63
N SER A 99 2.42 -14.90 5.59
CA SER A 99 3.11 -15.95 4.85
C SER A 99 2.54 -16.11 3.44
N GLY A 100 3.29 -16.76 2.54
CA GLY A 100 2.86 -16.98 1.16
C GLY A 100 2.83 -15.69 0.34
N VAL A 101 1.83 -15.54 -0.53
CA VAL A 101 1.61 -14.32 -1.31
C VAL A 101 0.51 -13.49 -0.67
N ILE A 102 0.83 -12.26 -0.28
CA ILE A 102 -0.09 -11.33 0.36
C ILE A 102 -0.32 -10.08 -0.49
N VAL A 103 -1.36 -9.31 -0.16
CA VAL A 103 -1.62 -8.00 -0.77
C VAL A 103 -1.01 -6.91 0.11
N VAL A 104 -0.03 -6.21 -0.46
CA VAL A 104 0.58 -5.01 0.13
C VAL A 104 0.02 -3.79 -0.60
N ASN A 105 -0.34 -2.77 0.15
CA ASN A 105 -0.93 -1.53 -0.30
C ASN A 105 0.03 -0.38 0.01
N GLN A 106 0.27 0.48 -0.98
CA GLN A 106 1.13 1.66 -0.84
C GLN A 106 0.32 2.90 -1.22
N GLN A 107 0.53 3.98 -0.48
CA GLN A 107 0.02 5.28 -0.87
C GLN A 107 0.70 5.75 -2.17
N GLY A 108 -0.07 6.37 -3.05
CA GLY A 108 0.37 6.83 -4.35
C GLY A 108 0.02 5.86 -5.49
N GLY A 109 0.07 6.38 -6.71
CA GLY A 109 -0.16 5.60 -7.91
C GLY A 109 0.17 6.39 -9.16
N ARG A 110 -0.39 5.97 -10.30
CA ARG A 110 -0.24 6.68 -11.58
C ARG A 110 -1.53 7.31 -12.04
N ASP A 111 -1.48 8.59 -12.42
CA ASP A 111 -2.62 9.27 -13.04
C ASP A 111 -2.90 8.75 -14.47
N ALA A 112 -3.89 9.35 -15.14
CA ALA A 112 -4.27 8.97 -16.50
C ALA A 112 -3.16 9.23 -17.54
N ASP A 113 -2.26 10.16 -17.27
CA ASP A 113 -1.12 10.51 -18.11
C ASP A 113 0.13 9.66 -17.79
N GLY A 114 0.04 8.83 -16.73
CA GLY A 114 1.09 7.94 -16.27
C GLY A 114 2.07 8.56 -15.28
N ASN A 115 1.84 9.79 -14.82
CA ASN A 115 2.67 10.46 -13.81
C ASN A 115 2.42 9.84 -12.44
N VAL A 116 3.47 9.78 -11.62
CA VAL A 116 3.31 9.36 -10.22
C VAL A 116 2.65 10.50 -9.43
N VAL A 117 1.57 10.17 -8.73
CA VAL A 117 0.78 11.12 -7.93
C VAL A 117 0.48 10.53 -6.56
N ASP A 118 0.13 11.40 -5.61
CA ASP A 118 -0.27 11.08 -4.24
C ASP A 118 0.75 10.28 -3.42
N ILE A 119 1.99 10.18 -3.90
CA ILE A 119 3.09 9.53 -3.18
C ILE A 119 3.66 10.51 -2.14
N PRO A 120 3.89 10.08 -0.89
CA PRO A 120 4.39 10.97 0.16
C PRO A 120 5.88 11.28 -0.05
N GLU A 121 6.22 12.56 0.11
CA GLU A 121 7.61 13.05 0.08
C GLU A 121 8.38 12.58 -1.17
N ASP A 122 9.63 12.15 -1.00
CA ASP A 122 10.52 11.62 -2.06
C ASP A 122 10.44 10.08 -2.18
N ASP A 123 9.35 9.47 -1.71
CA ASP A 123 9.13 8.02 -1.80
C ASP A 123 8.89 7.58 -3.26
N THR A 124 9.04 6.28 -3.53
CA THR A 124 8.90 5.72 -4.88
C THR A 124 7.97 4.52 -4.90
N LEU A 125 7.21 4.38 -5.98
CA LEU A 125 6.32 3.23 -6.14
C LEU A 125 7.11 1.92 -6.14
N LEU A 126 6.59 0.94 -5.39
CA LEU A 126 7.12 -0.43 -5.39
C LEU A 126 7.22 -0.99 -6.82
N GLN A 127 8.29 -1.73 -7.08
CA GLN A 127 8.60 -2.23 -8.42
C GLN A 127 8.44 -3.75 -8.48
N ALA A 128 7.66 -4.23 -9.47
CA ALA A 128 7.56 -5.66 -9.74
C ALA A 128 8.92 -6.27 -10.08
N GLY A 129 9.24 -7.40 -9.46
CA GLY A 129 10.54 -8.07 -9.56
C GLY A 129 11.53 -7.68 -8.48
N SER A 130 11.36 -6.52 -7.84
CA SER A 130 12.22 -6.02 -6.76
C SER A 130 11.86 -6.62 -5.41
N ARG A 131 12.82 -6.54 -4.48
CA ARG A 131 12.71 -7.05 -3.12
C ARG A 131 12.86 -5.92 -2.13
N TYR A 132 12.11 -6.01 -1.06
CA TYR A 132 12.08 -4.99 -0.03
C TYR A 132 11.98 -5.65 1.35
N LEU A 133 12.41 -4.92 2.35
CA LEU A 133 11.86 -5.05 3.69
C LEU A 133 10.57 -4.24 3.74
N PHE A 134 9.50 -4.89 4.20
CA PHE A 134 8.19 -4.31 4.38
C PHE A 134 7.88 -4.15 5.87
N ALA A 135 7.64 -2.92 6.30
CA ALA A 135 7.04 -2.57 7.58
C ALA A 135 5.61 -2.09 7.30
N THR A 136 4.62 -2.85 7.79
CA THR A 136 3.22 -2.65 7.40
C THR A 136 2.27 -2.62 8.59
N LYS A 137 1.20 -1.83 8.44
CA LYS A 137 -0.01 -1.87 9.27
C LYS A 137 -1.07 -2.72 8.60
N TYR A 138 -1.72 -3.61 9.34
CA TYR A 138 -2.80 -4.42 8.78
C TYR A 138 -4.14 -3.71 8.94
N ASN A 139 -4.89 -3.55 7.84
CA ASN A 139 -6.25 -3.03 7.88
C ASN A 139 -7.25 -4.20 7.89
N PRO A 140 -7.95 -4.49 9.01
CA PRO A 140 -8.86 -5.64 9.10
C PRO A 140 -10.11 -5.49 8.22
N ASP A 141 -10.61 -4.27 8.01
CA ASP A 141 -11.81 -4.00 7.21
C ASP A 141 -11.55 -4.21 5.72
N ARG A 142 -10.36 -3.83 5.26
CA ARG A 142 -9.96 -3.90 3.85
C ARG A 142 -9.15 -5.16 3.51
N LYS A 143 -8.66 -5.88 4.52
CA LYS A 143 -7.90 -7.13 4.41
C LYS A 143 -6.61 -7.03 3.59
N PHE A 144 -5.89 -5.92 3.74
CA PHE A 144 -4.56 -5.73 3.14
C PHE A 144 -3.60 -5.09 4.15
N HIS A 145 -2.31 -5.14 3.80
CA HIS A 145 -1.21 -4.58 4.59
C HIS A 145 -0.76 -3.26 3.97
N THR A 146 -0.95 -2.14 4.66
CA THR A 146 -0.48 -0.83 4.19
C THR A 146 0.95 -0.59 4.64
N VAL A 147 1.82 -0.23 3.69
CA VAL A 147 3.20 0.19 3.96
C VAL A 147 3.20 1.45 4.82
N ILE A 148 4.07 1.48 5.83
CA ILE A 148 4.38 2.73 6.54
C ILE A 148 5.12 3.65 5.53
N PRO A 149 4.57 4.81 5.16
CA PRO A 149 5.16 5.75 4.20
C PRO A 149 6.65 6.02 4.43
N VAL A 150 7.38 6.24 3.33
CA VAL A 150 8.78 6.71 3.27
C VAL A 150 9.83 5.70 3.78
N HIS A 151 9.55 5.00 4.88
CA HIS A 151 10.52 4.13 5.55
C HIS A 151 10.11 2.65 5.57
N GLY A 152 8.85 2.34 5.28
CA GLY A 152 8.30 0.99 5.39
C GLY A 152 8.55 0.07 4.21
N ASP A 153 9.23 0.52 3.17
CA ASP A 153 9.56 -0.24 1.96
C ASP A 153 11.03 -0.06 1.56
N GLN A 154 11.93 -0.52 2.42
CA GLN A 154 13.36 -0.38 2.17
C GLN A 154 13.84 -1.38 1.08
N PRO A 155 14.44 -0.91 -0.03
CA PRO A 155 14.89 -1.80 -1.11
C PRO A 155 16.05 -2.68 -0.66
N ILE A 156 15.99 -3.96 -0.99
CA ILE A 156 17.04 -4.95 -0.68
C ILE A 156 17.67 -5.46 -1.97
N PRO A 157 18.97 -5.19 -2.20
CA PRO A 157 19.69 -5.69 -3.36
C PRO A 157 19.62 -7.22 -3.48
N ASN A 158 19.58 -7.73 -4.71
CA ASN A 158 19.43 -9.17 -4.97
C ASN A 158 20.54 -10.05 -4.35
N GLY A 159 21.73 -9.49 -4.10
CA GLY A 159 22.84 -10.18 -3.45
C GLY A 159 22.81 -10.15 -1.91
N GLU A 160 21.88 -9.39 -1.32
CA GLU A 160 21.77 -9.17 0.12
C GLU A 160 20.53 -9.88 0.69
N ALA A 161 20.03 -10.90 -0.01
CA ALA A 161 18.91 -11.69 0.47
C ALA A 161 19.23 -12.24 1.87
N PRO A 162 18.38 -11.98 2.89
CA PRO A 162 18.65 -12.37 4.25
C PRO A 162 18.76 -13.90 4.36
N ALA A 163 19.98 -14.41 4.49
CA ALA A 163 20.21 -15.83 4.77
C ALA A 163 19.46 -16.19 6.07
N PRO A 164 18.70 -17.31 6.11
CA PRO A 164 17.97 -17.70 7.31
C PRO A 164 18.93 -17.90 8.49
N GLY A 165 18.80 -17.09 9.53
CA GLY A 165 19.35 -17.36 10.87
C GLY A 165 20.87 -17.51 10.99
N ILE A 166 21.67 -17.07 10.01
CA ILE A 166 23.14 -17.03 10.14
C ILE A 166 23.55 -15.56 10.33
N PRO A 167 23.94 -15.16 11.55
CA PRO A 167 24.62 -13.89 11.75
C PRO A 167 25.88 -13.86 10.88
N ASP A 168 26.12 -12.74 10.19
CA ASP A 168 27.29 -12.56 9.33
C ASP A 168 27.41 -13.66 8.23
N ALA A 169 26.33 -13.90 7.48
CA ALA A 169 26.32 -14.92 6.43
C ALA A 169 27.36 -14.72 5.32
N ASN A 170 27.87 -13.49 5.18
CA ASN A 170 28.93 -13.10 4.24
C ASN A 170 30.34 -13.06 4.87
N GLY A 171 30.47 -13.22 6.18
CA GLY A 171 31.75 -13.32 6.90
C GLY A 171 32.56 -12.02 6.97
N ASP A 172 31.91 -10.86 6.84
CA ASP A 172 32.54 -9.54 6.84
C ASP A 172 32.58 -8.88 8.24
N GLY A 173 32.02 -9.54 9.24
CA GLY A 173 31.95 -9.05 10.62
C GLY A 173 30.99 -7.87 10.80
N GLN A 174 30.20 -7.52 9.78
CA GLN A 174 29.10 -6.55 9.88
C GLN A 174 27.79 -7.27 10.20
N ALA A 175 26.89 -6.58 10.90
CA ALA A 175 25.55 -7.09 11.10
C ALA A 175 24.86 -7.21 9.73
N THR A 176 24.33 -8.39 9.41
CA THR A 176 23.53 -8.54 8.19
C THR A 176 22.23 -7.76 8.31
N MET A 177 21.56 -7.49 7.19
CA MET A 177 20.18 -6.98 7.20
C MET A 177 19.26 -7.82 8.10
N SER A 178 19.48 -9.15 8.14
CA SER A 178 18.72 -10.03 9.04
C SER A 178 18.97 -9.73 10.51
N ASP A 179 20.23 -9.54 10.89
CA ASP A 179 20.64 -9.29 12.28
C ASP A 179 20.12 -7.93 12.74
N ARG A 180 20.21 -6.92 11.87
CA ARG A 180 19.64 -5.59 12.08
C ARG A 180 18.16 -5.67 12.43
N TRP A 181 17.34 -6.35 11.61
CA TRP A 181 15.89 -6.41 11.84
C TRP A 181 15.46 -7.34 12.96
N VAL A 182 16.24 -8.39 13.26
CA VAL A 182 16.03 -9.18 14.48
C VAL A 182 16.29 -8.31 15.72
N ALA A 183 17.38 -7.55 15.73
CA ALA A 183 17.70 -6.65 16.83
C ALA A 183 16.67 -5.52 16.97
N ALA A 184 16.21 -4.93 15.86
CA ALA A 184 15.17 -3.90 15.86
C ALA A 184 13.87 -4.39 16.48
N VAL A 185 13.42 -5.62 16.15
CA VAL A 185 12.21 -6.21 16.74
C VAL A 185 12.40 -6.51 18.23
N GLN A 186 13.59 -6.98 18.64
CA GLN A 186 13.89 -7.24 20.05
C GLN A 186 13.93 -5.96 20.90
N ASN A 187 14.37 -4.85 20.31
CA ASN A 187 14.54 -3.56 20.98
C ASN A 187 13.48 -2.52 20.55
N GLN A 188 12.35 -2.97 19.99
CA GLN A 188 11.33 -2.08 19.44
C GLN A 188 10.74 -1.15 20.51
N ASN A 189 10.42 0.08 20.12
CA ASN A 189 9.74 1.03 21.01
C ASN A 189 8.24 0.72 21.09
N ASP A 190 7.68 0.84 22.30
CA ASP A 190 6.22 0.79 22.47
C ASP A 190 5.64 2.17 22.12
N LEU A 191 5.04 2.26 20.94
CA LEU A 191 4.42 3.49 20.44
C LEU A 191 2.93 3.59 20.80
N SER A 192 2.39 2.65 21.59
CA SER A 192 0.97 2.65 21.99
C SER A 192 0.63 3.69 23.06
N THR A 193 1.63 4.35 23.64
CA THR A 193 1.48 5.32 24.73
C THR A 193 1.68 6.78 24.32
N ALA A 194 1.76 7.09 23.02
CA ALA A 194 1.80 8.47 22.56
C ALA A 194 0.53 9.20 23.04
N PRO A 195 0.63 10.40 23.66
CA PRO A 195 -0.54 11.17 24.04
C PRO A 195 -1.44 11.36 22.80
N PRO A 196 -2.78 11.32 22.94
CA PRO A 196 -3.64 11.70 21.83
C PRO A 196 -3.25 13.12 21.40
N ALA A 197 -3.12 13.33 20.08
CA ALA A 197 -2.88 14.64 19.52
C ALA A 197 -3.92 15.62 20.10
N PRO A 198 -3.53 16.87 20.45
CA PRO A 198 -4.51 17.86 20.87
C PRO A 198 -5.54 18.01 19.75
N ASP A 199 -6.82 17.96 20.12
CA ASP A 199 -7.94 18.22 19.21
C ASP A 199 -7.65 19.55 18.51
N VAL A 200 -7.51 19.53 17.18
CA VAL A 200 -7.31 20.75 16.39
C VAL A 200 -8.65 21.49 16.42
N THR A 201 -8.86 22.26 17.49
CA THR A 201 -10.08 23.03 17.74
C THR A 201 -9.93 24.47 17.28
N GLU A 202 -8.99 24.74 16.37
CA GLU A 202 -8.93 26.04 15.71
C GLU A 202 -9.67 25.91 14.39
N GLU A 203 -10.96 26.22 14.44
CA GLU A 203 -11.70 26.67 13.26
C GLU A 203 -10.82 27.73 12.55
N PRO A 204 -10.66 27.67 11.22
CA PRO A 204 -9.93 28.71 10.52
C PRO A 204 -10.63 30.04 10.80
N ASP A 205 -9.92 31.00 11.41
CA ASP A 205 -10.41 32.36 11.55
C ASP A 205 -10.93 32.83 10.18
N GLU A 206 -12.22 33.18 10.14
CA GLU A 206 -12.87 33.69 8.95
C GLU A 206 -12.02 34.82 8.34
N ASP A 207 -11.67 34.66 7.07
CA ASP A 207 -10.92 35.61 6.25
C ASP A 207 -11.40 37.05 6.50
N PRO A 208 -10.52 38.01 6.87
CA PRO A 208 -10.95 39.37 7.14
C PRO A 208 -11.59 39.97 5.88
N THR A 209 -12.89 40.22 5.97
CA THR A 209 -13.73 40.91 4.98
C THR A 209 -12.94 42.07 4.33
N PRO A 210 -12.82 42.15 2.99
CA PRO A 210 -12.06 43.22 2.35
C PRO A 210 -12.71 44.58 2.59
N GLU A 211 -11.93 45.53 3.10
CA GLU A 211 -12.36 46.93 3.26
C GLU A 211 -12.77 47.55 1.91
N PRO A 212 -13.85 48.35 1.85
CA PRO A 212 -14.22 49.04 0.63
C PRO A 212 -13.19 50.13 0.28
N SER A 213 -12.73 50.11 -0.98
CA SER A 213 -11.76 51.07 -1.51
C SER A 213 -12.28 52.51 -1.45
N PRO A 214 -11.41 53.51 -1.15
CA PRO A 214 -11.81 54.91 -1.09
C PRO A 214 -12.08 55.47 -2.50
N THR A 215 -13.27 56.04 -2.67
CA THR A 215 -13.62 56.87 -3.84
C THR A 215 -12.77 58.14 -3.82
N ALA A 216 -11.93 58.33 -4.85
CA ALA A 216 -11.14 59.54 -5.02
C ALA A 216 -12.03 60.76 -5.39
N PRO A 217 -11.71 61.98 -4.92
CA PRO A 217 -12.36 63.22 -5.35
C PRO A 217 -11.89 63.71 -6.73
#